data_AF-A0A6B3ENN2-F1
#
_entry.id   AF-A0A6B3ENN2-F1
#
_cell.length_a   1.000
_cell.length_b   1.000
_cell.length_c   1.000
_cell.angle_alpha   90.00
_cell.angle_beta   90.00
_cell.angle_gamma   90.00
#
_symmetry.space_group_name_H-M   'P 1'
#
loop_
_entity.id
_entity.type
_entity.pdbx_description
1 polymer ?
#
loop_
_entity_poly.entity_id
_entity_poly.type
_entity_poly.pdbx_seq_one_letter_code
_entity_poly.pdbx_strand_id
1 'polypeptide(L)'
;ADYARALFAGNSQLHRTPPDAEAAVNSRMARQAVLYEPGRTFRVLIWEGALHALICERDAMAAQLDRLVSLIGLPSIDLGIVPLGAPMPFALKHGFWIYDEARVIVETIS
;
A
#
# COMPACT_ATOMS: atom_id res chain seq x y z
N ALA A 1 -9.24 -0.30 -8.78
CA ALA A 1 -8.44 0.65 -9.60
C ALA A 1 -8.63 2.09 -9.12
N ASP A 2 -9.85 2.49 -8.74
CA ASP A 2 -10.19 3.88 -8.42
C ASP A 2 -9.42 4.47 -7.23
N TYR A 3 -9.18 3.68 -6.18
CA TYR A 3 -8.29 4.07 -5.08
C TYR A 3 -6.89 4.46 -5.59
N ALA A 4 -6.28 3.64 -6.44
CA ALA A 4 -4.94 3.91 -6.96
C ALA A 4 -4.93 5.17 -7.85
N ARG A 5 -5.98 5.36 -8.66
CA ARG A 5 -6.14 6.56 -9.48
C ARG A 5 -6.19 7.83 -8.63
N ALA A 6 -7.02 7.83 -7.59
CA ALA A 6 -7.15 8.95 -6.67
C ALA A 6 -5.83 9.25 -5.92
N LEU A 7 -5.14 8.21 -5.46
CA LEU A 7 -3.83 8.34 -4.81
C LEU A 7 -2.81 8.99 -5.76
N PHE A 8 -2.70 8.50 -7.00
CA PHE A 8 -1.75 9.08 -7.96
C PHE A 8 -2.13 10.49 -8.38
N ALA A 9 -3.40 10.79 -8.56
CA ALA A 9 -3.87 12.15 -8.85
C ALA A 9 -3.52 13.12 -7.71
N GLY A 10 -3.74 12.73 -6.45
CA GLY A 10 -3.36 13.52 -5.29
C GLY A 10 -1.85 13.78 -5.20
N ASN A 11 -1.04 12.76 -5.46
CA ASN A 11 0.42 12.90 -5.48
C ASN A 11 0.90 13.82 -6.63
N SER A 12 0.34 13.68 -7.84
CA SER A 12 0.66 14.57 -8.96
C SER A 12 0.29 16.02 -8.64
N GLN A 13 -0.85 16.25 -7.99
CA GLN A 13 -1.26 17.58 -7.54
C GLN A 13 -0.28 18.16 -6.51
N LEU A 14 0.11 17.36 -5.51
CA LEU A 14 1.06 17.76 -4.47
C LEU A 14 2.43 18.13 -5.05
N HIS A 15 2.95 17.30 -5.97
CA HIS A 15 4.27 17.48 -6.56
C HIS A 15 4.29 18.34 -7.84
N ARG A 16 3.13 18.83 -8.28
CA ARG A 16 2.96 19.62 -9.53
C ARG A 16 3.54 18.92 -10.76
N THR A 17 3.43 17.60 -10.82
CA THR A 17 3.86 16.82 -11.97
C THR A 17 2.70 16.58 -12.92
N PRO A 18 2.97 16.37 -14.22
CA PRO A 18 1.92 16.01 -15.17
C PRO A 18 1.13 14.80 -14.68
N PRO A 19 -0.21 14.81 -14.80
CA PRO A 19 -1.03 13.68 -14.39
C PRO A 19 -0.75 12.49 -15.31
N ASP A 20 -0.05 11.49 -14.79
CA ASP A 20 0.15 10.18 -15.43
C ASP A 20 -0.57 9.07 -14.64
N ALA A 21 -1.80 9.36 -14.23
CA ALA A 21 -2.55 8.49 -13.32
C ALA A 21 -2.83 7.11 -13.95
N GLU A 22 -3.15 7.04 -15.25
CA GLU A 22 -3.50 5.75 -15.89
C GLU A 22 -2.28 4.83 -16.05
N ALA A 23 -1.13 5.31 -16.50
CA ALA A 23 0.05 4.44 -16.60
C ALA A 23 0.54 4.02 -15.20
N ALA A 24 0.48 4.92 -14.22
CA ALA A 24 0.79 4.60 -12.83
C ALA A 24 -0.17 3.56 -12.24
N VAL A 25 -1.48 3.66 -12.51
CA VAL A 25 -2.49 2.66 -12.11
C VAL A 25 -2.18 1.32 -12.77
N ASN A 26 -1.94 1.29 -14.08
CA ASN A 26 -1.64 0.05 -14.80
C ASN A 26 -0.38 -0.63 -14.26
N SER A 27 0.69 0.14 -14.02
CA SER A 27 1.91 -0.34 -13.38
C SER A 27 1.65 -0.88 -11.97
N ARG A 28 0.78 -0.22 -11.19
CA ARG A 28 0.38 -0.68 -9.85
C ARG A 28 -0.41 -1.99 -9.93
N MET A 29 -1.34 -2.12 -10.87
CA MET A 29 -2.14 -3.34 -11.05
C MET A 29 -1.28 -4.51 -11.54
N ALA A 30 -0.38 -4.28 -12.50
CA ALA A 30 0.57 -5.29 -12.98
C ALA A 30 1.45 -5.80 -11.83
N ARG A 31 1.97 -4.89 -10.98
CA ARG A 31 2.72 -5.28 -9.78
C ARG A 31 1.89 -6.08 -8.77
N GLN A 32 0.57 -5.90 -8.70
CA GLN A 32 -0.27 -6.69 -7.79
C GLN A 32 -0.41 -8.16 -8.23
N ALA A 33 -0.18 -8.48 -9.50
CA ALA A 33 -0.24 -9.86 -9.98
C ALA A 33 0.75 -10.77 -9.24
N VAL A 34 1.89 -10.22 -8.81
CA VAL A 34 2.93 -10.93 -8.06
C VAL A 34 2.44 -11.56 -6.75
N LEU A 35 1.35 -11.01 -6.17
CA LEU A 35 0.75 -11.52 -4.92
C LEU A 35 0.16 -12.93 -5.10
N TYR A 36 -0.11 -13.33 -6.34
CA TYR A 36 -0.70 -14.62 -6.70
C TYR A 36 0.32 -15.59 -7.31
N GLU A 37 1.57 -15.17 -7.48
CA GLU A 37 2.61 -16.04 -8.03
C GLU A 37 2.97 -17.14 -7.02
N PRO A 38 2.95 -18.43 -7.43
CA PRO A 38 3.38 -19.52 -6.57
C PRO A 38 4.83 -19.35 -6.09
N GLY A 39 5.12 -19.83 -4.89
CA GLY A 39 6.48 -19.81 -4.32
C GLY A 39 6.92 -18.47 -3.73
N ARG A 40 6.05 -17.45 -3.74
CA ARG A 40 6.30 -16.19 -3.05
C ARG A 40 5.46 -16.10 -1.78
N THR A 41 6.04 -15.48 -0.75
CA THR A 41 5.31 -15.13 0.47
C THR A 41 5.46 -13.64 0.74
N PHE A 42 4.42 -13.03 1.30
CA PHE A 42 4.36 -11.61 1.58
C PHE A 42 3.94 -11.40 3.02
N ARG A 43 4.79 -10.72 3.79
CA ARG A 43 4.42 -10.17 5.09
C ARG A 43 4.24 -8.67 4.95
N VAL A 44 3.01 -8.21 5.14
CA VAL A 44 2.64 -6.81 4.99
C VAL A 44 2.32 -6.27 6.37
N LEU A 45 2.95 -5.15 6.73
CA LEU A 45 2.65 -4.44 7.97
C LEU A 45 2.12 -3.05 7.60
N ILE A 46 0.93 -2.70 8.09
CA ILE A 46 0.31 -1.39 7.86
C ILE A 46 -0.01 -0.71 9.18
N TRP A 47 0.08 0.61 9.19
CA TRP A 47 -0.43 1.39 10.31
C TRP A 47 -1.95 1.52 10.21
N GLU A 48 -2.67 1.34 11.33
CA GLU A 48 -4.14 1.44 11.39
C GLU A 48 -4.64 2.77 10.82
N GLY A 49 -3.93 3.88 11.06
CA GLY A 49 -4.30 5.20 10.52
C GLY A 49 -4.44 5.22 8.98
N ALA A 50 -3.69 4.39 8.26
CA ALA A 50 -3.80 4.28 6.80
C ALA A 50 -5.15 3.68 6.35
N LEU A 51 -5.81 2.89 7.20
CA LEU A 51 -7.14 2.32 6.92
C LEU A 51 -8.26 3.35 7.13
N HIS A 52 -8.01 4.38 7.93
CA HIS A 52 -8.96 5.46 8.21
C HIS A 52 -8.81 6.67 7.28
N ALA A 53 -7.65 6.83 6.64
CA ALA A 53 -7.37 7.96 5.76
C ALA A 53 -8.24 7.90 4.49
N LEU A 54 -9.21 8.80 4.40
CA LEU A 54 -10.11 8.91 3.24
C LEU A 54 -9.42 9.70 2.12
N ILE A 55 -8.71 9.01 1.23
CA ILE A 55 -8.00 9.62 0.10
C ILE A 55 -8.82 9.64 -1.21
N CYS A 56 -9.99 9.00 -1.21
CA CYS A 56 -10.91 8.94 -2.33
C CYS A 56 -12.35 8.82 -1.83
N GLU A 57 -13.32 8.80 -2.75
CA GLU A 57 -14.73 8.59 -2.41
C GLU A 57 -14.95 7.31 -1.60
N ARG A 58 -15.97 7.33 -0.74
CA ARG A 58 -16.21 6.25 0.25
C ARG A 58 -16.36 4.87 -0.39
N ASP A 59 -17.02 4.79 -1.55
CA ASP A 59 -17.21 3.52 -2.27
C ASP A 59 -15.88 2.96 -2.80
N ALA A 60 -14.99 3.83 -3.29
CA ALA A 60 -13.66 3.44 -3.74
C ALA A 60 -12.76 3.02 -2.56
N MET A 61 -12.91 3.66 -1.39
CA MET A 61 -12.24 3.22 -0.17
C MET A 61 -12.77 1.88 0.32
N ALA A 62 -14.08 1.67 0.34
CA ALA A 62 -14.70 0.39 0.73
C ALA A 62 -14.19 -0.75 -0.16
N ALA A 63 -14.18 -0.55 -1.49
CA ALA A 63 -13.63 -1.53 -2.43
C ALA A 63 -12.13 -1.84 -2.18
N GLN A 64 -11.35 -0.83 -1.75
CA GLN A 64 -9.94 -1.04 -1.39
C GLN A 64 -9.80 -1.85 -0.09
N LEU A 65 -10.66 -1.64 0.90
CA LEU A 65 -10.67 -2.40 2.14
C LEU A 65 -11.12 -3.85 1.90
N ASP A 66 -12.18 -4.06 1.12
CA ASP A 66 -12.65 -5.39 0.71
C ASP A 66 -11.54 -6.17 0.00
N ARG A 67 -10.73 -5.47 -0.81
CA ARG A 67 -9.57 -6.06 -1.46
C ARG A 67 -8.51 -6.52 -0.46
N LEU A 68 -8.26 -5.77 0.62
CA LEU A 68 -7.34 -6.19 1.68
C LEU A 68 -7.87 -7.43 2.40
N VAL A 69 -9.16 -7.45 2.75
CA VAL A 69 -9.81 -8.62 3.37
C VAL A 69 -9.65 -9.86 2.48
N SER A 70 -9.87 -9.70 1.17
CA SER A 70 -9.70 -10.79 0.20
C SER A 70 -8.28 -11.34 0.15
N LEU A 71 -7.26 -10.50 0.37
CA LEU A 71 -5.85 -10.90 0.36
C LEU A 71 -5.46 -11.71 1.60
N ILE A 72 -6.07 -11.43 2.76
CA ILE A 72 -5.83 -12.18 4.00
C ILE A 72 -6.21 -13.66 3.84
N GLY A 73 -7.13 -13.98 2.92
CA GLY A 73 -7.50 -15.36 2.61
C GLY A 73 -6.45 -16.16 1.84
N LEU A 74 -5.36 -15.54 1.36
CA LEU A 74 -4.32 -16.23 0.61
C LEU A 74 -3.28 -16.84 1.56
N PRO A 75 -2.88 -18.11 1.39
CA PRO A 75 -1.91 -18.77 2.27
C PRO A 75 -0.50 -18.17 2.18
N SER A 76 -0.21 -17.42 1.11
CA SER A 76 1.06 -16.73 0.89
C SER A 76 1.12 -15.34 1.53
N ILE A 77 0.06 -14.86 2.18
CA ILE A 77 -0.04 -13.49 2.69
C ILE A 77 -0.29 -13.49 4.20
N ASP A 78 0.55 -12.77 4.92
CA ASP A 78 0.30 -12.37 6.31
C ASP A 78 0.19 -10.84 6.37
N LEU A 79 -0.95 -10.34 6.85
CA LEU A 79 -1.22 -8.91 7.02
C LEU A 79 -1.31 -8.57 8.50
N GLY A 80 -0.33 -7.80 8.97
CA GLY A 80 -0.33 -7.19 10.30
C GLY A 80 -0.80 -5.75 10.27
N ILE A 81 -1.52 -5.34 11.32
CA ILE A 81 -1.92 -3.96 11.57
C ILE A 81 -1.23 -3.48 12.84
N VAL A 82 -0.61 -2.30 12.78
CA VAL A 82 -0.08 -1.60 13.95
C VAL A 82 -1.16 -0.66 14.48
N PRO A 83 -1.69 -0.89 15.70
CA PRO A 83 -2.77 -0.09 16.24
C PRO A 83 -2.41 1.39 16.43
N LEU A 84 -3.41 2.28 16.36
CA LEU A 84 -3.26 3.72 16.63
C LEU A 84 -2.70 4.00 18.02
N GLY A 85 -3.07 3.20 19.02
CA GLY A 85 -2.62 3.33 20.41
C GLY A 85 -1.33 2.58 20.73
N ALA A 86 -0.67 1.95 19.76
CA ALA A 86 0.55 1.19 20.02
C ALA A 86 1.68 2.12 20.51
N PRO A 87 2.33 1.81 21.64
CA PRO A 87 3.46 2.59 22.11
C PRO A 87 4.61 2.49 21.11
N MET A 88 5.06 3.63 20.58
CA MET A 88 6.17 3.69 19.65
C MET A 88 7.36 4.42 20.28
N PRO A 89 8.55 3.80 20.35
CA PRO A 89 9.74 4.44 20.91
C PRO A 89 10.27 5.59 20.03
N PHE A 90 9.82 5.69 18.78
CA PHE A 90 10.18 6.74 17.83
C PHE A 90 9.08 6.92 16.79
N ALA A 91 9.05 8.09 16.14
CA ALA A 91 8.13 8.35 15.03
C ALA A 91 8.57 7.57 13.78
N LEU A 92 7.65 6.80 13.19
CA LEU A 92 7.86 6.18 11.87
C LEU A 92 7.89 7.28 10.81
N LYS A 93 9.03 7.42 10.12
CA LYS A 93 9.22 8.46 9.10
C LYS A 93 8.93 7.97 7.68
N HIS A 94 9.24 6.71 7.41
CA HIS A 94 9.28 6.16 6.06
C HIS A 94 8.81 4.72 6.04
N GLY A 95 8.28 4.30 4.88
CA GLY A 95 8.04 2.88 4.60
C GLY A 95 9.35 2.15 4.31
N PHE A 96 9.32 0.82 4.41
CA PHE A 96 10.45 -0.04 4.07
C PHE A 96 9.96 -1.31 3.38
N TRP A 97 10.88 -1.94 2.66
CA TRP A 97 10.69 -3.21 1.98
C TRP A 97 11.86 -4.13 2.32
N ILE A 98 11.56 -5.38 2.67
CA ILE A 98 12.57 -6.41 2.89
C ILE A 98 12.36 -7.48 1.83
N TYR A 99 13.44 -7.83 1.12
CA TYR A 99 13.49 -8.91 0.14
C TYR A 99 14.44 -9.97 0.68
N ASP A 100 13.84 -11.05 1.17
CA ASP A 100 14.52 -12.20 1.74
C ASP A 100 15.60 -11.77 2.76
N GLU A 101 16.75 -12.43 2.76
CA GLU A 101 17.90 -12.07 3.60
C GLU A 101 18.90 -11.14 2.87
N ALA A 102 18.58 -10.73 1.64
CA ALA A 102 19.55 -10.13 0.73
C ALA A 102 19.44 -8.60 0.64
N ARG A 103 18.25 -8.02 0.85
CA ARG A 103 18.04 -6.60 0.55
C ARG A 103 16.97 -5.95 1.39
N VAL A 104 17.29 -4.74 1.89
CA VAL A 104 16.34 -3.82 2.52
C VAL A 104 16.31 -2.51 1.73
N ILE A 105 15.12 -1.97 1.48
CA ILE A 105 14.90 -0.66 0.85
C ILE A 105 14.13 0.21 1.83
N VAL A 106 14.55 1.46 2.02
CA VAL A 106 13.82 2.47 2.78
C VAL A 106 13.47 3.61 1.85
N GLU A 107 12.19 3.92 1.71
CA GLU A 107 11.71 5.00 0.85
C GLU A 107 11.72 6.31 1.64
N THR A 108 12.88 6.96 1.68
CA THR A 108 13.04 8.27 2.33
C THR A 108 12.32 9.35 1.52
N ILE A 109 11.33 10.00 2.13
CA ILE A 109 10.72 11.20 1.59
C ILE A 109 11.68 12.36 1.88
N SER A 110 12.18 13.01 0.82
CA SER A 110 13.01 14.22 0.87
C SER A 110 12.17 15.47 0.67
#